data_AF-A0A5C8JGF9-F1
#
_entry.id   AF-A0A5C8JGF9-F1
#
_cell.length_a   1.000
_cell.length_b   1.000
_cell.length_c   1.000
_cell.angle_alpha   90.00
_cell.angle_beta   90.00
_cell.angle_gamma   90.00
#
_symmetry.space_group_name_H-M   'P 1'
#
loop_
_entity.id
_entity.type
_entity.pdbx_description
1 polymer ?
#
loop_
_entity_poly.entity_id
_entity_poly.type
_entity_poly.pdbx_seq_one_letter_code
_entity_poly.pdbx_strand_id
1 'polypeptide(L)'
;IPVKLAPDLADHDLTGRSLYELLESRYGLVMDAGELTIDGGIADPSDADLLKLPRGGAVLLLQRRSFSGGVCAELGVSTYRADRYQLRTILEMPARRG
;
A
#
# COMPACT_ATOMS: atom_id res chain seq x y z
N ILE A 1 6.78 -6.04 6.22
CA ILE A 1 7.90 -6.70 5.51
C ILE A 1 8.48 -7.78 6.42
N PRO A 2 8.64 -9.04 5.98
CA PRO A 2 9.23 -10.09 6.81
C PRO A 2 10.69 -9.75 7.17
N VAL A 3 11.03 -9.78 8.45
CA VAL A 3 12.38 -9.47 8.96
C VAL A 3 13.46 -10.31 8.25
N LYS A 4 13.18 -11.58 7.95
CA LYS A 4 14.11 -12.47 7.24
C LYS A 4 14.51 -11.98 5.84
N LEU A 5 13.70 -11.13 5.20
CA LEU A 5 13.97 -10.61 3.86
C LEU A 5 14.73 -9.26 3.90
N ALA A 6 14.58 -8.51 4.99
CA ALA A 6 15.22 -7.21 5.19
C ALA A 6 15.52 -6.98 6.68
N PRO A 7 16.57 -7.63 7.23
CA PRO A 7 16.77 -7.74 8.68
C PRO A 7 17.17 -6.44 9.38
N ASP A 8 17.85 -5.55 8.68
CA ASP A 8 18.31 -4.23 9.15
C ASP A 8 17.43 -3.07 8.65
N LEU A 9 16.26 -3.36 8.03
CA LEU A 9 15.44 -2.33 7.38
C LEU A 9 15.03 -1.19 8.32
N ALA A 10 14.75 -1.51 9.59
CA ALA A 10 14.32 -0.53 10.59
C ALA A 10 15.44 0.46 10.99
N ASP A 11 16.70 0.14 10.70
CA ASP A 11 17.86 0.98 11.02
C ASP A 11 18.15 2.01 9.92
N HIS A 12 17.48 1.91 8.76
CA HIS A 12 17.65 2.84 7.65
C HIS A 12 16.70 4.04 7.80
N ASP A 13 17.25 5.25 7.66
CA ASP A 13 16.43 6.46 7.54
C ASP A 13 15.68 6.46 6.20
N LEU A 14 14.36 6.59 6.22
CA LEU A 14 13.54 6.64 5.00
C LEU A 14 13.09 8.07 4.65
N THR A 15 13.57 9.08 5.38
CA THR A 15 13.21 10.48 5.15
C THR A 15 13.62 10.92 3.74
N GLY A 16 12.61 11.25 2.93
CA GLY A 16 12.83 11.68 1.54
C GLY A 16 13.31 10.57 0.59
N ARG A 17 13.27 9.30 1.01
CA ARG A 17 13.71 8.14 0.21
C ARG A 17 12.57 7.20 -0.10
N SER A 18 12.66 6.54 -1.25
CA SER A 18 11.72 5.49 -1.62
C SER A 18 12.05 4.20 -0.87
N LEU A 19 11.07 3.64 -0.17
CA LEU A 19 11.19 2.32 0.44
C LEU A 19 11.51 1.25 -0.63
N TYR A 20 10.83 1.29 -1.78
CA TYR A 20 11.03 0.29 -2.83
C TYR A 20 12.43 0.36 -3.46
N GLU A 21 12.98 1.57 -3.62
CA GLU A 21 14.35 1.73 -4.12
C GLU A 21 15.38 1.13 -3.15
N LEU A 22 15.18 1.30 -1.84
CA LEU A 22 16.01 0.64 -0.83
C LEU A 22 15.84 -0.88 -0.88
N LEU A 23 14.60 -1.37 -0.97
CA LEU A 23 14.31 -2.81 -1.06
C LEU A 23 15.00 -3.47 -2.26
N GLU A 24 14.96 -2.83 -3.42
CA GLU A 24 15.65 -3.30 -4.62
C GLU A 24 17.17 -3.23 -4.49
N SER A 25 17.72 -2.04 -4.21
CA SER A 25 19.16 -1.81 -4.24
C SER A 25 19.93 -2.53 -3.12
N ARG A 26 19.35 -2.66 -1.92
CA ARG A 26 20.01 -3.25 -0.75
C ARG A 26 19.71 -4.73 -0.57
N TYR A 27 18.49 -5.17 -0.89
CA TYR A 27 18.02 -6.53 -0.59
C TYR A 27 17.72 -7.36 -1.83
N GLY A 28 17.82 -6.77 -3.04
CA GLY A 28 17.51 -7.45 -4.30
C GLY A 28 16.01 -7.77 -4.46
N LEU A 29 15.15 -7.11 -3.69
CA LEU A 29 13.72 -7.34 -3.67
C LEU A 29 13.02 -6.43 -4.69
N VAL A 30 12.94 -6.90 -5.94
CA VAL A 30 12.17 -6.23 -7.00
C VAL A 30 10.70 -6.65 -6.90
N MET A 31 9.81 -5.71 -6.61
CA MET A 31 8.37 -6.00 -6.53
C MET A 31 7.81 -6.21 -7.94
N ASP A 32 7.32 -7.41 -8.26
CA ASP A 32 6.87 -7.81 -9.61
C ASP A 32 5.36 -8.08 -9.69
N ALA A 33 4.68 -8.24 -8.55
CA ALA A 33 3.24 -8.42 -8.48
C ALA A 33 2.67 -7.82 -7.20
N GLY A 34 1.36 -7.57 -7.21
CA GLY A 34 0.67 -7.05 -6.04
C GLY A 34 -0.82 -7.33 -6.04
N GLU A 35 -1.36 -7.48 -4.83
CA GLU A 35 -2.79 -7.58 -4.54
C GLU A 35 -3.17 -6.35 -3.71
N LEU A 36 -4.27 -5.67 -4.08
CA LEU A 36 -4.78 -4.53 -3.35
C LEU A 36 -6.25 -4.76 -3.01
N THR A 37 -6.56 -4.75 -1.72
CA THR A 37 -7.94 -4.69 -1.20
C THR A 37 -8.24 -3.27 -0.79
N ILE A 38 -9.43 -2.78 -1.16
CA ILE A 38 -9.92 -1.43 -0.85
C ILE A 38 -11.29 -1.56 -0.20
N ASP A 39 -11.40 -1.06 1.02
CA ASP A 39 -12.65 -1.01 1.76
C ASP A 39 -13.07 0.44 2.04
N GLY A 40 -14.37 0.67 2.06
CA GLY A 40 -14.93 1.89 2.64
C GLY A 40 -14.94 1.75 4.16
N GLY A 41 -14.49 2.79 4.87
CA GLY A 41 -14.39 2.76 6.32
C GLY A 41 -14.70 4.08 6.99
N ILE A 42 -14.67 4.06 8.31
CA ILE A 42 -14.75 5.22 9.18
C ILE A 42 -13.40 5.37 9.89
N ALA A 43 -12.84 6.57 9.88
CA ALA A 43 -11.58 6.85 10.55
C ALA A 43 -11.71 6.56 12.06
N ASP A 44 -10.78 5.76 12.60
CA ASP A 44 -10.59 5.69 14.03
C ASP A 44 -10.09 7.06 14.57
N PRO A 45 -10.15 7.30 15.89
CA PRO A 45 -9.76 8.59 16.44
C PRO A 45 -8.32 9.02 16.12
N SER A 46 -7.35 8.10 16.14
CA SER A 46 -5.95 8.42 15.84
C SER A 46 -5.75 8.80 14.38
N ASP A 47 -6.33 8.04 13.46
CA ASP A 47 -6.28 8.34 12.04
C ASP A 47 -7.02 9.65 11.72
N ALA A 48 -8.16 9.90 12.37
CA ALA A 48 -8.91 11.14 12.19
C ALA A 48 -8.08 12.37 12.58
N ASP A 49 -7.34 12.31 13.69
CA ASP A 49 -6.47 13.40 14.14
C ASP A 49 -5.30 13.63 13.18
N LEU A 50 -4.61 12.56 12.75
CA LEU A 50 -3.50 12.63 11.80
C LEU A 50 -3.95 13.17 10.43
N LEU A 51 -5.10 12.71 9.94
CA LEU A 51 -5.64 13.08 8.64
C LEU A 51 -6.45 14.40 8.67
N LYS A 52 -6.63 14.99 9.86
CA LYS A 52 -7.44 16.19 10.10
C LYS A 52 -8.86 16.02 9.56
N LEU A 53 -9.48 14.91 9.91
CA LEU A 53 -10.87 14.59 9.66
C LEU A 53 -11.71 14.83 10.92
N PRO A 54 -13.00 15.16 10.77
CA PRO A 54 -13.91 15.07 11.90
C PRO A 54 -13.98 13.61 12.39
N ARG A 55 -14.29 13.44 13.69
CA ARG A 55 -14.59 12.10 14.25
C ARG A 55 -15.69 11.44 13.42
N GLY A 56 -15.48 10.20 13.01
CA GLY A 56 -16.44 9.51 12.14
C GLY A 56 -16.29 9.85 10.65
N GLY A 57 -15.23 10.54 10.24
CA GLY A 57 -14.97 10.88 8.84
C GLY A 57 -14.78 9.63 7.97
N ALA A 58 -15.28 9.70 6.73
CA ALA A 58 -15.16 8.60 5.77
C ALA A 58 -13.73 8.46 5.24
N VAL A 59 -13.27 7.22 5.14
CA VAL A 59 -11.94 6.86 4.66
C VAL A 59 -12.00 5.68 3.69
N LEU A 60 -10.93 5.54 2.92
CA LEU A 60 -10.61 4.33 2.16
C LEU A 60 -9.50 3.59 2.92
N LEU A 61 -9.78 2.35 3.29
CA LEU A 61 -8.83 1.45 3.95
C LEU A 61 -8.21 0.57 2.88
N LEU A 62 -6.90 0.68 2.69
CA LEU A 62 -6.16 -0.05 1.68
C LEU A 62 -5.26 -1.07 2.36
N GLN A 63 -5.34 -2.32 1.90
CA GLN A 63 -4.39 -3.37 2.25
C GLN A 63 -3.70 -3.86 0.99
N ARG A 64 -2.39 -3.69 0.92
CA ARG A 64 -1.54 -4.12 -0.19
C ARG A 64 -0.68 -5.29 0.22
N ARG A 65 -0.64 -6.33 -0.59
CA ARG A 65 0.41 -7.36 -0.55
C ARG A 65 1.27 -7.19 -1.79
N SER A 66 2.58 -7.03 -1.61
CA SER A 66 3.53 -6.91 -2.72
C SER A 66 4.43 -8.14 -2.74
N PHE A 67 4.70 -8.64 -3.95
CA PHE A 67 5.42 -9.89 -4.17
C PHE A 67 6.68 -9.66 -4.98
N SER A 68 7.69 -10.49 -4.75
CA SER A 68 8.94 -10.57 -5.50
C SER A 68 9.27 -12.04 -5.74
N GLY A 69 9.36 -12.47 -7.00
CA GLY A 69 9.60 -13.87 -7.36
C GLY A 69 8.56 -14.84 -6.78
N GLY A 70 7.32 -14.39 -6.63
CA GLY A 70 6.23 -15.17 -6.01
C GLY A 70 6.22 -15.20 -4.47
N VAL A 71 7.20 -14.57 -3.80
CA VAL A 71 7.23 -14.44 -2.34
C VAL A 71 6.57 -13.13 -1.91
N CYS A 72 5.63 -13.17 -0.97
CA CYS A 72 5.02 -11.97 -0.37
C CYS A 72 6.08 -11.23 0.46
N ALA A 73 6.65 -10.17 -0.12
CA ALA A 73 7.74 -9.39 0.48
C ALA A 73 7.23 -8.22 1.34
N GLU A 74 6.00 -7.75 1.08
CA GLU A 74 5.39 -6.65 1.81
C GLU A 74 3.91 -6.95 2.12
N LEU A 75 3.48 -6.52 3.31
CA LEU A 75 2.08 -6.25 3.63
C LEU A 75 2.02 -4.80 4.11
N GLY A 76 1.37 -3.94 3.35
CA GLY A 76 1.16 -2.53 3.65
C GLY A 76 -0.31 -2.26 3.98
N VAL A 77 -0.54 -1.43 4.99
CA VAL A 77 -1.88 -0.91 5.33
C VAL A 77 -1.85 0.61 5.24
N SER A 78 -2.92 1.21 4.73
CA SER A 78 -2.99 2.65 4.55
C SER A 78 -4.41 3.16 4.66
N THR A 79 -4.58 4.29 5.34
CA THR A 79 -5.86 5.00 5.47
C THR A 79 -5.79 6.28 4.64
N TYR A 80 -6.70 6.40 3.67
CA TYR A 80 -6.82 7.60 2.84
C TYR A 80 -8.12 8.33 3.14
N ARG A 81 -8.08 9.66 3.10
CA ARG A 81 -9.31 10.46 3.21
C ARG A 81 -10.19 10.24 1.98
N ALA A 82 -11.44 9.84 2.18
CA ALA A 82 -12.37 9.62 1.08
C ALA A 82 -12.77 10.92 0.36
N ASP A 83 -12.62 12.08 1.03
CA ASP A 83 -12.93 13.40 0.45
C ASP A 83 -11.81 13.99 -0.43
N ARG A 84 -10.63 13.34 -0.47
CA ARG A 84 -9.45 13.81 -1.22
C ARG A 84 -8.80 12.77 -2.12
N TYR A 85 -9.19 11.51 -1.99
CA TYR A 85 -8.58 10.42 -2.75
C TYR A 85 -9.64 9.60 -3.48
N GLN A 86 -9.39 9.33 -4.76
CA GLN A 86 -10.22 8.48 -5.59
C GLN A 86 -9.34 7.46 -6.30
N LEU A 87 -9.77 6.20 -6.29
CA LEU A 87 -9.19 5.14 -7.10
C LEU A 87 -9.99 5.01 -8.40
N ARG A 88 -9.31 5.15 -9.53
CA ARG A 88 -9.89 4.99 -10.86
C ARG A 88 -9.17 3.87 -11.58
N THR A 89 -9.94 2.89 -12.06
CA THR A 89 -9.45 1.84 -12.96
C THR A 89 -10.25 1.86 -14.26
N ILE A 90 -9.62 1.41 -15.35
CA ILE A 90 -10.29 1.25 -16.65
C ILE A 90 -10.67 -0.21 -16.76
N LEU A 91 -11.94 -0.47 -17.05
CA LEU A 91 -12.43 -1.81 -17.33
C LEU A 91 -12.56 -1.96 -18.84
N GLU A 92 -11.73 -2.82 -19.42
CA GLU A 92 -11.84 -3.18 -20.84
C GLU A 92 -12.65 -4.47 -20.96
N MET A 93 -13.59 -4.50 -21.91
CA MET A 93 -14.29 -5.73 -22.25
C MET A 93 -13.50 -6.50 -23.31
N PRO A 94 -13.21 -7.79 -23.11
CA PRO A 94 -12.58 -8.58 -24.16
C PRO A 94 -13.49 -8.64 -25.39
N ALA A 95 -12.92 -8.42 -26.57
CA ALA A 95 -13.66 -8.53 -27.83
C ALA A 95 -14.25 -9.95 -27.95
N ARG A 96 -15.57 -10.05 -28.20
CA ARG A 96 -16.20 -11.33 -28.47
C ARG A 96 -15.57 -11.92 -29.73
N ARG A 97 -14.83 -13.03 -29.59
CA ARG A 97 -14.48 -13.86 -30.75
C ARG A 97 -15.77 -14.53 -31.23
N GLY A 98 -16.22 -14.14 -32.42
CA GLY A 98 -17.26 -14.87 -33.16
C GLY A 98 -16.74 -16.17 -33.72
#